data_AF-A0A1H6M5F1-F1
#
_entry.id   AF-A0A1H6M5F1-F1
#
_cell.length_a   1.000
_cell.length_b   1.000
_cell.length_c   1.000
_cell.angle_alpha   90.00
_cell.angle_beta   90.00
_cell.angle_gamma   90.00
#
_symmetry.space_group_name_H-M   'P 1'
#
loop_
_entity.id
_entity.type
_entity.pdbx_description
1 polymer ?
#
loop_
_entity_poly.entity_id
_entity_poly.type
_entity_poly.pdbx_seq_one_letter_code
_entity_poly.pdbx_strand_id
1 'polypeptide(L)'
;MFFIVILSLLLVLRKNWKIALAVFFVGFLPILLFGIYSIEHGGYFFPNSLLMKGNYPESNFFFSLWTIFKNGILLNISFYKLFLAPLVIVVFYFLSKYKITEWPTIVNNETVSLTVVGTVILHSLFAIIRYRYENYLMAAVVMVTVPMITYFFSNFNDGKRNLTYKRIIIMAFSIMVFYSFYTTTVNYKVIKYASKNIEEQQIEMSRLLGRFYKKQNVVVNDIGAIAYFSNVKIYDIAGLATTDVAGYYYKNKDLDPEIFNKKYHNYMTSQILQKHCSVAVIYPKWFPDGIPKSWIPIASWTIEKKMGVANQTVVWYAMNQKEAETLLKNLKIFDLNKNVTQHFLY
;
A
#
# COMPACT_ATOMS: atom_id res chain seq x y z
N MET A 1 -1.78 -12.99 5.20
CA MET A 1 -2.85 -13.85 4.63
C MET A 1 -2.30 -14.86 3.63
N PHE A 2 -1.79 -14.45 2.46
CA PHE A 2 -1.35 -15.39 1.41
C PHE A 2 -0.33 -16.44 1.89
N PHE A 3 0.70 -16.01 2.63
CA PHE A 3 1.69 -16.89 3.24
C PHE A 3 1.06 -17.98 4.13
N ILE A 4 0.10 -17.59 4.99
CA ILE A 4 -0.59 -18.51 5.92
C ILE A 4 -1.37 -19.56 5.13
N VAL A 5 -2.09 -19.14 4.10
CA VAL A 5 -2.90 -20.05 3.26
C VAL A 5 -2.02 -21.08 2.56
N ILE A 6 -0.96 -20.65 1.89
CA ILE A 6 -0.07 -21.56 1.15
C ILE A 6 0.66 -22.49 2.11
N LEU A 7 1.20 -21.98 3.23
CA LEU A 7 1.91 -22.81 4.20
C LEU A 7 0.98 -23.86 4.81
N SER A 8 -0.25 -23.48 5.17
CA SER A 8 -1.24 -24.41 5.72
C SER A 8 -1.60 -25.50 4.71
N LEU A 9 -1.81 -25.12 3.44
CA LEU A 9 -2.08 -26.08 2.36
C LEU A 9 -0.92 -27.06 2.17
N LEU A 10 0.32 -26.57 2.13
CA LEU A 10 1.50 -27.42 2.00
C LEU A 10 1.66 -28.36 3.19
N LEU A 11 1.39 -27.91 4.42
CA LEU A 11 1.41 -28.75 5.62
C LEU A 11 0.34 -29.84 5.59
N VAL A 12 -0.85 -29.54 5.06
CA VAL A 12 -1.90 -30.54 4.78
C VAL A 12 -1.39 -31.59 3.79
N LEU A 13 -0.75 -31.17 2.69
CA LEU A 13 -0.18 -32.09 1.71
C LEU A 13 0.94 -32.97 2.30
N ARG A 14 1.63 -32.48 3.34
CA ARG A 14 2.60 -33.25 4.14
C ARG A 14 1.96 -34.16 5.20
N LYS A 15 0.63 -34.25 5.22
CA LYS A 15 -0.17 -34.96 6.23
C LYS A 15 0.04 -34.44 7.65
N ASN A 16 0.53 -33.22 7.83
CA ASN A 16 0.73 -32.58 9.13
C ASN A 16 -0.46 -31.68 9.50
N TRP A 17 -1.62 -32.29 9.62
CA TRP A 17 -2.91 -31.60 9.77
C TRP A 17 -3.00 -30.77 11.05
N LYS A 18 -2.42 -31.24 12.15
CA LYS A 18 -2.43 -30.51 13.43
C LYS A 18 -1.69 -29.18 13.32
N ILE A 19 -0.48 -29.19 12.75
CA ILE A 19 0.29 -27.96 12.54
C ILE A 19 -0.36 -27.08 11.48
N ALA A 20 -0.92 -27.66 10.40
CA ALA A 20 -1.64 -26.89 9.39
C ALA A 20 -2.82 -26.11 9.99
N LEU A 21 -3.65 -26.76 10.81
CA LEU A 21 -4.76 -26.11 11.50
C LEU A 21 -4.27 -25.05 12.49
N ALA A 22 -3.20 -25.33 13.24
CA ALA A 22 -2.62 -24.34 14.14
C ALA A 22 -2.12 -23.09 13.38
N VAL A 23 -1.35 -23.27 12.30
CA VAL A 23 -0.86 -22.16 11.45
C VAL A 23 -2.03 -21.37 10.86
N PHE A 24 -3.07 -22.05 10.39
CA PHE A 24 -4.26 -21.40 9.86
C PHE A 24 -4.97 -20.57 10.93
N PHE A 25 -5.43 -21.18 12.03
CA PHE A 25 -6.22 -20.46 13.03
C PHE A 25 -5.41 -19.39 13.77
N VAL A 26 -4.19 -19.71 14.23
CA VAL A 26 -3.34 -18.74 14.93
C VAL A 26 -2.88 -17.63 13.98
N GLY A 27 -2.56 -17.96 12.73
CA GLY A 27 -2.15 -16.97 11.74
C GLY A 27 -3.27 -15.99 11.36
N PHE A 28 -4.52 -16.44 11.32
CA PHE A 28 -5.68 -15.57 11.06
C PHE A 28 -6.21 -14.87 12.31
N LEU A 29 -5.86 -15.31 13.51
CA LEU A 29 -6.36 -14.75 14.77
C LEU A 29 -6.16 -13.22 14.87
N PRO A 30 -5.00 -12.61 14.57
CA PRO A 30 -4.85 -11.16 14.62
C PRO A 30 -5.78 -10.41 13.65
N ILE A 31 -6.08 -11.00 12.49
CA ILE A 31 -6.98 -10.42 11.49
C ILE A 31 -8.43 -10.48 12.01
N LEU A 32 -8.82 -11.60 12.61
CA LEU A 32 -10.14 -11.78 13.20
C LEU A 32 -10.36 -10.82 14.38
N LEU A 33 -9.39 -10.76 15.31
CA LEU A 33 -9.45 -9.88 16.48
C LEU A 33 -9.52 -8.41 16.06
N PHE A 34 -8.69 -8.00 15.09
CA PHE A 34 -8.77 -6.65 14.54
C PHE A 34 -10.13 -6.37 13.90
N GLY A 35 -10.67 -7.29 13.11
CA GLY A 35 -11.93 -7.08 12.42
C GLY A 35 -13.12 -6.99 13.36
N ILE A 36 -13.16 -7.81 14.41
CA ILE A 36 -14.16 -7.72 15.48
C ILE A 36 -14.05 -6.38 16.19
N TYR A 37 -12.85 -6.03 16.65
CA TYR A 37 -12.59 -4.75 17.30
C TYR A 37 -13.00 -3.56 16.42
N SER A 38 -12.71 -3.63 15.11
CA SER A 38 -13.05 -2.55 14.19
C SER A 38 -14.56 -2.39 14.02
N ILE A 39 -15.34 -3.47 13.93
CA ILE A 39 -16.81 -3.42 13.86
C ILE A 39 -17.39 -2.83 15.14
N GLU A 40 -16.92 -3.26 16.31
CA GLU A 40 -17.38 -2.76 17.61
C GLU A 40 -17.18 -1.24 17.75
N HIS A 41 -16.20 -0.68 17.05
CA HIS A 41 -15.89 0.75 17.04
C HIS A 41 -16.44 1.49 15.81
N GLY A 42 -17.39 0.90 15.08
CA GLY A 42 -18.07 1.55 13.94
C GLY A 42 -17.28 1.57 12.63
N GLY A 43 -16.26 0.72 12.51
CA GLY A 43 -15.53 0.45 11.27
C GLY A 43 -16.06 -0.78 10.52
N TYR A 44 -15.37 -1.15 9.44
CA TYR A 44 -15.62 -2.39 8.73
C TYR A 44 -14.72 -3.52 9.25
N PHE A 45 -15.10 -4.78 8.98
CA PHE A 45 -14.27 -5.94 9.35
C PHE A 45 -12.85 -5.86 8.81
N PHE A 46 -12.70 -5.44 7.55
CA PHE A 46 -11.40 -5.15 6.97
C PHE A 46 -11.12 -3.65 7.03
N PRO A 47 -9.85 -3.23 7.20
CA PRO A 47 -9.50 -1.81 7.19
C PRO A 47 -10.02 -1.12 5.93
N ASN A 48 -10.49 0.12 6.04
CA ASN A 48 -10.97 0.90 4.89
C ASN A 48 -9.92 0.96 3.76
N SER A 49 -8.63 0.98 4.10
CA SER A 49 -7.54 0.95 3.12
C SER A 49 -7.51 -0.30 2.24
N LEU A 50 -8.01 -1.44 2.73
CA LEU A 50 -8.18 -2.67 1.95
C LEU A 50 -9.44 -2.58 1.09
N LEU A 51 -10.55 -2.09 1.66
CA LEU A 51 -11.81 -1.90 0.96
C LEU A 51 -11.71 -0.93 -0.22
N MET A 52 -10.97 0.16 -0.03
CA MET A 52 -10.78 1.20 -1.02
C MET A 52 -9.78 0.83 -2.13
N LYS A 53 -8.99 -0.24 -1.97
CA LYS A 53 -7.87 -0.59 -2.87
C LYS A 53 -7.87 -2.03 -3.36
N GLY A 54 -8.81 -2.85 -2.91
CA GLY A 54 -8.92 -4.26 -3.29
C GLY A 54 -9.52 -4.45 -4.67
N ASN A 55 -9.05 -5.48 -5.39
CA ASN A 55 -9.70 -5.97 -6.60
C ASN A 55 -10.79 -6.97 -6.18
N TYR A 56 -12.07 -6.58 -6.31
CA TYR A 56 -13.20 -7.44 -5.96
C TYR A 56 -13.73 -8.17 -7.20
N PRO A 57 -14.12 -9.46 -7.07
CA PRO A 57 -14.77 -10.18 -8.16
C PRO A 57 -16.09 -9.49 -8.54
N GLU A 58 -16.35 -9.42 -9.84
CA GLU A 58 -17.61 -8.96 -10.42
C GLU A 58 -18.63 -10.12 -10.51
N SER A 59 -19.84 -9.83 -11.01
CA SER A 59 -21.00 -10.74 -10.99
C SER A 59 -20.76 -12.11 -11.64
N ASN A 60 -19.83 -12.22 -12.60
CA ASN A 60 -19.47 -13.50 -13.22
C ASN A 60 -18.16 -14.06 -12.67
N PHE A 61 -18.21 -15.27 -12.10
CA PHE A 61 -17.06 -15.95 -11.50
C PHE A 61 -15.90 -16.16 -12.47
N PHE A 62 -16.16 -16.73 -13.66
CA PHE A 62 -15.11 -17.01 -14.65
C PHE A 62 -14.50 -15.73 -15.22
N PHE A 63 -15.34 -14.73 -15.48
CA PHE A 63 -14.87 -13.42 -15.92
C PHE A 63 -13.97 -12.79 -14.86
N SER A 64 -14.37 -12.85 -13.59
CA SER A 64 -13.58 -12.35 -12.47
C SER A 64 -12.24 -13.08 -12.35
N LEU A 65 -12.23 -14.41 -12.46
CA LEU A 65 -10.99 -15.19 -12.38
C LEU A 65 -10.03 -14.82 -13.52
N TRP A 66 -10.55 -14.68 -14.75
CA TRP A 66 -9.77 -14.24 -15.90
C TRP A 66 -9.24 -12.82 -15.71
N THR A 67 -10.07 -11.89 -15.24
CA THR A 67 -9.68 -10.50 -14.98
C THR A 67 -8.60 -10.41 -13.90
N ILE A 68 -8.72 -11.18 -12.82
CA ILE A 68 -7.73 -11.30 -11.75
C ILE A 68 -6.40 -11.82 -12.29
N PHE A 69 -6.43 -12.90 -13.08
CA PHE A 69 -5.22 -13.46 -13.70
C PHE A 69 -4.58 -12.50 -14.70
N LYS A 70 -5.39 -11.90 -15.58
CA LYS A 70 -4.96 -10.95 -16.60
C LYS A 70 -4.31 -9.73 -15.99
N ASN A 71 -4.94 -9.12 -14.99
CA ASN A 71 -4.44 -7.90 -14.36
C ASN A 71 -3.30 -8.18 -13.36
N GLY A 72 -3.36 -9.32 -12.67
CA GLY A 72 -2.41 -9.66 -11.62
C GLY A 72 -1.10 -10.26 -12.14
N ILE A 73 -1.14 -10.97 -13.27
CA ILE A 73 0.04 -11.63 -13.86
C ILE A 73 0.29 -11.13 -15.29
N LEU A 74 -0.63 -11.37 -16.24
CA LEU A 74 -0.34 -11.16 -17.67
C LEU A 74 0.00 -9.71 -18.05
N LEU A 75 -0.72 -8.75 -17.49
CA LEU A 75 -0.52 -7.31 -17.75
C LEU A 75 0.26 -6.62 -16.62
N ASN A 76 0.69 -7.36 -15.61
CA ASN A 76 1.34 -6.77 -14.44
C ASN A 76 2.82 -6.55 -14.70
N ILE A 77 3.16 -5.35 -15.14
CA ILE A 77 4.54 -4.94 -15.40
C ILE A 77 5.44 -5.10 -14.15
N SER A 78 4.92 -4.81 -12.96
CA SER A 78 5.68 -4.97 -11.70
C SER A 78 6.00 -6.44 -11.43
N PHE A 79 5.07 -7.36 -11.72
CA PHE A 79 5.31 -8.80 -11.59
C PHE A 79 6.51 -9.24 -12.42
N TYR A 80 6.53 -8.89 -13.71
CA TYR A 80 7.63 -9.30 -14.58
C TYR A 80 8.97 -8.68 -14.18
N LYS A 81 8.97 -7.39 -13.84
CA LYS A 81 10.18 -6.67 -13.41
C LYS A 81 10.81 -7.29 -12.16
N LEU A 82 9.99 -7.71 -11.19
CA LEU A 82 10.46 -8.15 -9.87
C LEU A 82 10.62 -9.66 -9.77
N PHE A 83 9.74 -10.44 -10.40
CA PHE A 83 9.59 -11.87 -10.08
C PHE A 83 9.91 -12.81 -11.24
N LEU A 84 9.95 -12.35 -12.50
CA LEU A 84 10.22 -13.25 -13.62
C LEU A 84 11.58 -13.94 -13.50
N ALA A 85 12.65 -13.17 -13.32
CA ALA A 85 14.00 -13.75 -13.23
C ALA A 85 14.17 -14.66 -12.01
N PRO A 86 13.74 -14.27 -10.79
CA PRO A 86 13.72 -15.17 -9.64
C PRO A 86 12.90 -16.44 -9.85
N LEU A 87 11.72 -16.35 -10.46
CA LEU A 87 10.88 -17.53 -10.73
C LEU A 87 11.54 -18.48 -11.74
N VAL A 88 12.24 -17.95 -12.75
CA VAL A 88 13.04 -18.77 -13.67
C VAL A 88 14.14 -19.52 -12.90
N ILE A 89 14.85 -18.86 -11.97
CA ILE A 89 15.85 -19.54 -11.13
C ILE A 89 15.19 -20.68 -10.33
N VAL A 90 14.05 -20.42 -9.70
CA VAL A 90 13.33 -21.43 -8.90
C VAL A 90 12.87 -22.61 -9.75
N VAL A 91 12.29 -22.36 -10.93
CA VAL A 91 11.81 -23.42 -11.83
C VAL A 91 12.98 -24.29 -12.29
N PHE A 92 14.07 -23.69 -12.77
CA PHE A 92 15.22 -24.46 -13.25
C PHE A 92 16.01 -25.12 -12.12
N TYR A 93 15.99 -24.55 -10.90
CA TYR A 93 16.48 -25.23 -9.70
C TYR A 93 15.71 -26.54 -9.47
N PHE A 94 14.38 -26.51 -9.45
CA PHE A 94 13.57 -27.71 -9.25
C PHE A 94 13.75 -28.74 -10.38
N LEU A 95 13.72 -28.30 -11.65
CA LEU A 95 13.96 -29.18 -12.80
C LEU A 95 15.36 -29.82 -12.79
N SER A 96 16.36 -29.16 -12.20
CA SER A 96 17.72 -29.69 -12.09
C SER A 96 17.93 -30.66 -10.93
N LYS A 97 17.10 -30.57 -9.89
CA LYS A 97 17.28 -31.30 -8.62
C LYS A 97 16.30 -32.46 -8.46
N TYR A 98 15.09 -32.34 -8.98
CA TYR A 98 14.01 -33.30 -8.77
C TYR A 98 13.41 -33.76 -10.09
N LYS A 99 12.87 -34.98 -10.09
CA LYS A 99 12.00 -35.46 -11.18
C LYS A 99 10.55 -35.02 -10.94
N ILE A 100 9.78 -34.84 -12.01
CA ILE A 100 8.36 -34.44 -11.93
C ILE A 100 7.53 -35.40 -11.06
N THR A 101 7.90 -36.70 -11.05
CA THR A 101 7.24 -37.73 -10.25
C THR A 101 7.52 -37.64 -8.75
N GLU A 102 8.47 -36.82 -8.32
CA GLU A 102 8.90 -36.70 -6.91
C GLU A 102 8.15 -35.59 -6.15
N TRP A 103 6.94 -35.23 -6.57
CA TRP A 103 6.15 -34.16 -5.94
C TRP A 103 6.03 -34.27 -4.40
N PRO A 104 5.75 -35.45 -3.79
CA PRO A 104 5.72 -35.56 -2.33
C PRO A 104 7.07 -35.21 -1.67
N THR A 105 8.18 -35.54 -2.33
CA THR A 105 9.54 -35.22 -1.87
C THR A 105 9.81 -33.73 -1.97
N ILE A 106 9.41 -33.09 -3.08
CA ILE A 106 9.54 -31.63 -3.27
C ILE A 106 8.76 -30.90 -2.18
N VAL A 107 7.49 -31.26 -1.95
CA VAL A 107 6.67 -30.61 -0.93
C VAL A 107 7.29 -30.72 0.47
N ASN A 108 7.88 -31.88 0.80
CA ASN A 108 8.54 -32.10 2.09
C ASN A 108 9.85 -31.31 2.24
N ASN A 109 10.70 -31.31 1.21
CA ASN A 109 12.03 -30.72 1.29
C ASN A 109 12.04 -29.21 1.05
N GLU A 110 11.06 -28.70 0.30
CA GLU A 110 11.09 -27.35 -0.28
C GLU A 110 9.86 -26.52 0.16
N THR A 111 9.24 -26.89 1.29
CA THR A 111 8.02 -26.24 1.81
C THR A 111 8.16 -24.71 1.88
N VAL A 112 9.30 -24.21 2.37
CA VAL A 112 9.55 -22.76 2.50
C VAL A 112 9.59 -22.09 1.13
N SER A 113 10.36 -22.66 0.19
CA SER A 113 10.47 -22.18 -1.19
C SER A 113 9.11 -22.12 -1.88
N LEU A 114 8.33 -23.20 -1.78
CA LEU A 114 6.97 -23.27 -2.32
C LEU A 114 6.03 -22.27 -1.65
N THR A 115 6.18 -22.03 -0.35
CA THR A 115 5.39 -21.03 0.38
C THR A 115 5.66 -19.63 -0.14
N VAL A 116 6.92 -19.27 -0.36
CA VAL A 116 7.30 -17.96 -0.90
C VAL A 116 6.79 -17.79 -2.33
N VAL A 117 6.98 -18.78 -3.19
CA VAL A 117 6.46 -18.74 -4.58
C VAL A 117 4.94 -18.61 -4.61
N GLY A 118 4.23 -19.43 -3.83
CA GLY A 118 2.78 -19.33 -3.74
C GLY A 118 2.31 -17.98 -3.19
N THR A 119 3.05 -17.40 -2.23
CA THR A 119 2.77 -16.06 -1.70
C THR A 119 2.94 -14.99 -2.77
N VAL A 120 4.01 -15.04 -3.57
CA VAL A 120 4.23 -14.12 -4.69
C VAL A 120 3.09 -14.24 -5.71
N ILE A 121 2.69 -15.45 -6.07
CA ILE A 121 1.62 -15.68 -7.05
C ILE A 121 0.29 -15.12 -6.51
N LEU A 122 -0.12 -15.51 -5.30
CA LEU A 122 -1.37 -15.03 -4.72
C LEU A 122 -1.38 -13.52 -4.48
N HIS A 123 -0.26 -12.94 -4.00
CA HIS A 123 -0.18 -11.48 -3.87
C HIS A 123 -0.32 -10.82 -5.23
N SER A 124 0.34 -11.34 -6.26
CA SER A 124 0.27 -10.75 -7.61
C SER A 124 -1.15 -10.80 -8.19
N LEU A 125 -1.89 -11.87 -7.93
CA LEU A 125 -3.28 -12.01 -8.35
C LEU A 125 -4.23 -11.05 -7.62
N PHE A 126 -4.13 -10.97 -6.28
CA PHE A 126 -5.16 -10.35 -5.45
C PHE A 126 -4.78 -8.97 -4.89
N ALA A 127 -3.53 -8.53 -5.05
CA ALA A 127 -3.04 -7.30 -4.43
C ALA A 127 -2.05 -6.54 -5.33
N ILE A 128 -1.97 -5.23 -5.09
CA ILE A 128 -1.08 -4.34 -5.82
C ILE A 128 0.37 -4.61 -5.39
N ILE A 129 1.25 -4.72 -6.38
CA ILE A 129 2.71 -4.82 -6.21
C ILE A 129 3.27 -3.40 -6.35
N ARG A 130 3.39 -2.70 -5.22
CA ARG A 130 3.95 -1.34 -5.17
C ARG A 130 4.58 -1.02 -3.82
N TYR A 131 5.76 -0.39 -3.83
CA TYR A 131 6.45 0.14 -2.64
C TYR A 131 6.60 -0.91 -1.53
N ARG A 132 5.97 -0.71 -0.37
CA ARG A 132 6.05 -1.60 0.80
C ARG A 132 5.68 -3.05 0.48
N TYR A 133 4.77 -3.26 -0.47
CA TYR A 133 4.33 -4.60 -0.86
C TYR A 133 5.37 -5.31 -1.75
N GLU A 134 6.19 -4.55 -2.49
CA GLU A 134 7.31 -5.10 -3.24
C GLU A 134 8.43 -5.53 -2.28
N ASN A 135 8.73 -4.70 -1.29
CA ASN A 135 9.88 -4.90 -0.40
C ASN A 135 9.83 -6.23 0.36
N TYR A 136 8.70 -6.58 0.98
CA TYR A 136 8.60 -7.82 1.76
C TYR A 136 8.64 -9.07 0.86
N LEU A 137 8.00 -9.01 -0.32
CA LEU A 137 8.03 -10.08 -1.30
C LEU A 137 9.44 -10.27 -1.85
N MET A 138 10.13 -9.18 -2.18
CA MET A 138 11.50 -9.23 -2.69
C MET A 138 12.45 -9.81 -1.64
N ALA A 139 12.33 -9.38 -0.38
CA ALA A 139 13.12 -9.95 0.71
C ALA A 139 12.89 -11.47 0.84
N ALA A 140 11.62 -11.92 0.80
CA ALA A 140 11.28 -13.34 0.86
C ALA A 140 11.84 -14.12 -0.35
N VAL A 141 11.75 -13.55 -1.55
CA VAL A 141 12.27 -14.15 -2.79
C VAL A 141 13.79 -14.29 -2.72
N VAL A 142 14.51 -13.24 -2.29
CA VAL A 142 15.98 -13.29 -2.13
C VAL A 142 16.39 -14.37 -1.13
N MET A 143 15.68 -14.52 -0.01
CA MET A 143 15.97 -15.57 0.98
C MET A 143 15.89 -16.98 0.40
N VAL A 144 15.03 -17.20 -0.60
CA VAL A 144 14.86 -18.51 -1.24
C VAL A 144 15.80 -18.68 -2.44
N THR A 145 16.01 -17.64 -3.24
CA THR A 145 16.85 -17.75 -4.45
C THR A 145 18.33 -17.78 -4.12
N VAL A 146 18.81 -17.11 -3.07
CA VAL A 146 20.23 -17.12 -2.70
C VAL A 146 20.74 -18.55 -2.43
N PRO A 147 20.12 -19.35 -1.54
CA PRO A 147 20.52 -20.75 -1.35
C PRO A 147 20.45 -21.58 -2.63
N MET A 148 19.47 -21.35 -3.50
CA MET A 148 19.34 -22.05 -4.79
C MET A 148 20.49 -21.71 -5.73
N ILE A 149 20.88 -20.44 -5.79
CA ILE A 149 22.01 -19.93 -6.58
C ILE A 149 23.32 -20.49 -6.02
N THR A 150 23.52 -20.48 -4.70
CA THR A 150 24.70 -21.06 -4.06
C THR A 150 24.80 -22.55 -4.37
N TYR A 151 23.72 -23.32 -4.20
CA TYR A 151 23.67 -24.73 -4.58
C TYR A 151 23.95 -24.94 -6.08
N PHE A 152 23.48 -24.01 -6.92
CA PHE A 152 23.76 -24.06 -8.35
C PHE A 152 25.26 -23.92 -8.63
N PHE A 153 25.92 -22.90 -8.06
CA PHE A 153 27.34 -22.62 -8.28
C PHE A 153 28.29 -23.62 -7.59
N SER A 154 27.96 -24.14 -6.41
CA SER A 154 28.78 -25.16 -5.74
C SER A 154 28.87 -26.47 -6.55
N ASN A 155 27.84 -26.78 -7.32
CA ASN A 155 27.75 -27.99 -8.15
C ASN A 155 27.88 -27.66 -9.65
N PHE A 156 28.55 -26.54 -9.98
CA PHE A 156 28.61 -26.04 -11.36
C PHE A 156 29.42 -26.97 -12.27
N ASN A 157 30.48 -27.57 -11.74
CA ASN A 157 31.46 -28.39 -12.49
C ASN A 157 31.11 -29.88 -12.55
N ASP A 158 30.00 -30.31 -11.95
CA ASP A 158 29.65 -31.74 -11.79
C ASP A 158 29.39 -32.52 -13.09
N GLY A 159 29.47 -31.87 -14.27
CA GLY A 159 29.27 -32.48 -15.59
C GLY A 159 27.84 -32.99 -15.89
N LYS A 160 27.06 -33.30 -14.86
CA LYS A 160 25.74 -33.95 -14.91
C LYS A 160 24.60 -33.01 -15.31
N ARG A 161 24.77 -31.69 -15.21
CA ARG A 161 23.71 -30.71 -15.49
C ARG A 161 23.74 -30.23 -16.94
N ASN A 162 22.55 -30.20 -17.55
CA ASN A 162 22.33 -29.69 -18.90
C ASN A 162 22.89 -28.26 -19.05
N LEU A 163 23.73 -28.04 -20.07
CA LEU A 163 24.36 -26.75 -20.36
C LEU A 163 23.33 -25.63 -20.57
N THR A 164 22.18 -25.94 -21.16
CA THR A 164 21.07 -25.00 -21.35
C THR A 164 20.54 -24.48 -20.02
N TYR A 165 20.38 -25.35 -19.02
CA TYR A 165 19.90 -24.94 -17.69
C TYR A 165 20.91 -24.02 -17.01
N LYS A 166 22.21 -24.30 -17.18
CA LYS A 166 23.27 -23.43 -16.65
C LYS A 166 23.20 -22.03 -17.26
N ARG A 167 23.05 -21.94 -18.58
CA ARG A 167 22.93 -20.66 -19.30
C ARG A 167 21.70 -19.88 -18.85
N ILE A 168 20.56 -20.55 -18.68
CA ILE A 168 19.31 -19.90 -18.25
C ILE A 168 19.43 -19.37 -16.82
N ILE A 169 19.96 -20.15 -15.88
CA ILE A 169 20.14 -19.71 -14.49
C ILE A 169 21.14 -18.54 -14.42
N ILE A 170 22.26 -18.60 -15.14
CA ILE A 170 23.23 -17.49 -15.20
C ILE A 170 22.57 -16.22 -15.75
N MET A 171 21.83 -16.32 -16.86
CA MET A 171 21.14 -15.18 -17.45
C MET A 171 20.10 -14.59 -16.50
N ALA A 172 19.28 -15.44 -15.86
CA ALA A 172 18.27 -14.99 -14.90
C ALA A 172 18.92 -14.32 -13.67
N PHE A 173 20.03 -14.87 -13.18
CA PHE A 173 20.80 -14.28 -12.09
C PHE A 173 21.39 -12.92 -12.49
N SER A 174 21.99 -12.82 -13.67
CA SER A 174 22.51 -11.54 -14.20
C SER A 174 21.42 -10.48 -14.35
N ILE A 175 20.23 -10.86 -14.83
CA ILE A 175 19.07 -9.96 -14.91
C ILE A 175 18.65 -9.49 -13.51
N MET A 176 18.57 -10.41 -12.54
CA MET A 176 18.21 -10.09 -11.16
C MET A 176 19.22 -9.11 -10.53
N VAL A 177 20.52 -9.34 -10.72
CA VAL A 177 21.59 -8.45 -10.22
C VAL A 177 21.51 -7.08 -10.90
N PHE A 178 21.42 -7.04 -12.22
CA PHE A 178 21.31 -5.79 -12.99
C PHE A 178 20.09 -4.97 -12.54
N TYR A 179 18.93 -5.62 -12.40
CA TYR A 179 17.71 -4.96 -11.95
C TYR A 179 17.83 -4.46 -10.50
N SER A 180 18.54 -5.18 -9.62
CA SER A 180 18.82 -4.72 -8.25
C SER A 180 19.67 -3.44 -8.25
N PHE A 181 20.69 -3.35 -9.10
CA PHE A 181 21.47 -2.11 -9.27
C PHE A 181 20.65 -0.96 -9.86
N TYR A 182 19.86 -1.24 -10.90
CA TYR A 182 18.97 -0.26 -11.52
C TYR A 182 17.97 0.31 -10.50
N THR A 183 17.26 -0.55 -9.77
CA THR A 183 16.27 -0.13 -8.77
C THR A 183 16.90 0.65 -7.63
N THR A 184 18.08 0.25 -7.14
CA THR A 184 18.82 1.00 -6.11
C THR A 184 19.15 2.40 -6.60
N THR A 185 19.62 2.54 -7.84
CA THR A 185 20.01 3.82 -8.43
C THR A 185 18.80 4.74 -8.63
N VAL A 186 17.68 4.20 -9.13
CA VAL A 186 16.43 4.96 -9.33
C VAL A 186 15.80 5.37 -8.00
N ASN A 187 15.76 4.46 -7.02
CA ASN A 187 15.09 4.68 -5.74
C ASN A 187 15.95 5.44 -4.72
N TYR A 188 17.25 5.65 -4.97
CA TYR A 188 18.11 6.45 -4.09
C TYR A 188 17.51 7.83 -3.76
N LYS A 189 16.90 8.50 -4.74
CA LYS A 189 16.24 9.79 -4.50
C LYS A 189 15.04 9.66 -3.56
N VAL A 190 14.26 8.58 -3.65
CA VAL A 190 13.14 8.32 -2.74
C VAL A 190 13.67 8.14 -1.32
N ILE A 191 14.71 7.33 -1.13
CA ILE A 191 15.35 7.10 0.17
C ILE A 191 15.87 8.41 0.76
N LYS A 192 16.48 9.27 -0.07
CA LYS A 192 17.06 10.54 0.36
C LYS A 192 16.03 11.61 0.71
N TYR A 193 14.94 11.73 -0.06
CA TYR A 193 14.04 12.90 0.01
C TYR A 193 12.65 12.59 0.59
N ALA A 194 12.16 11.36 0.53
CA ALA A 194 10.77 11.09 0.92
C ALA A 194 10.49 11.39 2.40
N SER A 195 11.35 10.93 3.32
CA SER A 195 11.18 11.22 4.76
C SER A 195 11.30 12.71 5.06
N LYS A 196 12.20 13.42 4.37
CA LYS A 196 12.33 14.88 4.47
C LYS A 196 11.05 15.59 4.03
N ASN A 197 10.42 15.17 2.94
CA ASN A 197 9.16 15.76 2.50
C ASN A 197 7.98 15.47 3.44
N ILE A 198 7.97 14.31 4.11
CA ILE A 198 6.98 14.02 5.16
C ILE A 198 7.18 14.92 6.38
N GLU A 199 8.44 15.17 6.76
CA GLU A 199 8.78 16.12 7.83
C GLU A 199 8.34 17.54 7.49
N GLU A 200 8.72 18.04 6.32
CA GLU A 200 8.41 19.39 5.86
C GLU A 200 6.91 19.64 5.62
N GLN A 201 6.12 18.61 5.27
CA GLN A 201 4.69 18.79 4.97
C GLN A 201 3.80 18.23 6.09
N GLN A 202 3.78 16.91 6.27
CA GLN A 202 2.78 16.25 7.12
C GLN A 202 3.08 16.40 8.62
N ILE A 203 4.37 16.46 9.01
CA ILE A 203 4.74 16.75 10.41
C ILE A 203 4.51 18.24 10.73
N GLU A 204 4.83 19.17 9.83
CA GLU A 204 4.48 20.59 10.06
C GLU A 204 2.96 20.80 10.18
N MET A 205 2.17 20.12 9.33
CA MET A 205 0.71 20.13 9.45
C MET A 205 0.27 19.63 10.82
N SER A 206 0.84 18.53 11.30
CA SER A 206 0.49 17.97 12.61
C SER A 206 0.94 18.87 13.77
N ARG A 207 2.08 19.55 13.66
CA ARG A 207 2.58 20.52 14.65
C ARG A 207 1.64 21.71 14.80
N LEU A 208 1.19 22.31 13.70
CA LEU A 208 0.26 23.45 13.75
C LEU A 208 -1.10 22.99 14.30
N LEU A 209 -1.64 21.90 13.78
CA LEU A 209 -2.92 21.34 14.23
C LEU A 209 -2.88 20.96 15.72
N GLY A 210 -1.80 20.34 16.17
CA GLY A 210 -1.63 19.94 17.57
C GLY A 210 -1.46 21.11 18.53
N ARG A 211 -0.88 22.22 18.06
CA ARG A 211 -0.71 23.44 18.85
C ARG A 211 -2.01 24.24 18.99
N PHE A 212 -2.77 24.40 17.91
CA PHE A 212 -3.89 25.35 17.87
C PHE A 212 -5.29 24.73 17.74
N TYR A 213 -5.39 23.47 17.28
CA TYR A 213 -6.66 22.80 16.96
C TYR A 213 -6.87 21.50 17.73
N LYS A 214 -6.15 21.29 18.84
CA LYS A 214 -6.25 20.09 19.68
C LYS A 214 -7.71 19.78 20.05
N LYS A 215 -8.11 18.51 19.90
CA LYS A 215 -9.49 17.99 20.10
C LYS A 215 -10.58 18.56 19.17
N GLN A 216 -10.25 19.47 18.24
CA GLN A 216 -11.20 19.99 17.25
C GLN A 216 -11.33 19.06 16.05
N ASN A 217 -12.44 19.18 15.32
CA ASN A 217 -12.65 18.46 14.06
C ASN A 217 -11.92 19.19 12.92
N VAL A 218 -11.07 18.47 12.19
CA VAL A 218 -10.26 19.04 11.11
C VAL A 218 -10.32 18.16 9.87
N VAL A 219 -10.41 18.79 8.71
CA VAL A 219 -10.48 18.09 7.42
C VAL A 219 -9.08 17.92 6.85
N VAL A 220 -8.70 16.69 6.54
CA VAL A 220 -7.36 16.35 6.04
C VAL A 220 -7.43 15.26 4.99
N ASN A 221 -6.40 15.14 4.16
CA ASN A 221 -6.25 14.04 3.19
C ASN A 221 -5.11 13.07 3.55
N ASP A 222 -4.08 13.56 4.24
CA ASP A 222 -2.95 12.77 4.71
C ASP A 222 -3.00 12.64 6.23
N ILE A 223 -3.36 11.45 6.71
CA ILE A 223 -3.77 11.25 8.10
C ILE A 223 -2.65 10.74 9.02
N GLY A 224 -1.56 10.19 8.48
CA GLY A 224 -0.58 9.43 9.27
C GLY A 224 0.08 10.25 10.39
N ALA A 225 0.88 11.25 10.01
CA ALA A 225 1.55 12.11 10.98
C ALA A 225 0.55 12.92 11.82
N ILE A 226 -0.57 13.34 11.23
CA ILE A 226 -1.60 14.13 11.91
C ILE A 226 -2.25 13.33 13.02
N ALA A 227 -2.67 12.09 12.75
CA ALA A 227 -3.28 11.21 13.74
C ALA A 227 -2.32 10.92 14.91
N TYR A 228 -1.03 10.76 14.59
CA TYR A 228 -0.03 10.39 15.59
C TYR A 228 0.38 11.57 16.50
N PHE A 229 0.59 12.76 15.94
CA PHE A 229 1.20 13.88 16.67
C PHE A 229 0.23 14.98 17.14
N SER A 230 -0.94 15.14 16.52
CA SER A 230 -1.74 16.37 16.72
C SER A 230 -2.90 16.25 17.71
N ASN A 231 -3.37 15.03 18.01
CA ASN A 231 -4.55 14.80 18.88
C ASN A 231 -5.78 15.64 18.47
N VAL A 232 -5.99 15.79 17.16
CA VAL A 232 -7.20 16.35 16.55
C VAL A 232 -8.18 15.25 16.20
N LYS A 233 -9.45 15.60 16.00
CA LYS A 233 -10.46 14.70 15.46
C LYS A 233 -10.40 14.78 13.93
N ILE A 234 -9.97 13.70 13.30
CA ILE A 234 -9.71 13.67 11.86
C ILE A 234 -11.02 13.41 11.08
N TYR A 235 -11.32 14.31 10.15
CA TYR A 235 -12.20 14.05 9.03
C TYR A 235 -11.36 13.83 7.78
N ASP A 236 -11.13 12.55 7.45
CA ASP A 236 -10.34 12.13 6.29
C ASP A 236 -11.20 12.10 5.02
N ILE A 237 -10.83 12.91 4.03
CA ILE A 237 -11.52 12.98 2.73
C ILE A 237 -11.22 11.78 1.82
N ALA A 238 -10.15 11.03 2.09
CA ALA A 238 -9.80 9.82 1.34
C ALA A 238 -10.55 8.57 1.86
N GLY A 239 -11.24 8.68 3.00
CA GLY A 239 -12.03 7.59 3.59
C GLY A 239 -11.21 6.51 4.30
N LEU A 240 -9.90 6.68 4.48
CA LEU A 240 -9.07 5.72 5.21
C LEU A 240 -9.36 5.73 6.71
N ALA A 241 -9.60 6.90 7.30
CA ALA A 241 -10.01 7.05 8.71
C ALA A 241 -11.49 7.37 8.91
N THR A 242 -12.20 7.84 7.87
CA THR A 242 -13.63 8.16 7.97
C THR A 242 -14.47 7.06 7.33
N THR A 243 -15.06 6.18 8.14
CA THR A 243 -15.86 5.04 7.66
C THR A 243 -17.04 5.47 6.79
N ASP A 244 -17.72 6.56 7.14
CA ASP A 244 -18.85 7.09 6.38
C ASP A 244 -18.46 7.43 4.93
N VAL A 245 -17.26 8.01 4.76
CA VAL A 245 -16.68 8.38 3.46
C VAL A 245 -16.33 7.13 2.65
N ALA A 246 -15.70 6.12 3.26
CA ALA A 246 -15.44 4.85 2.61
C ALA A 246 -16.73 4.11 2.20
N GLY A 247 -17.73 4.12 3.08
CA GLY A 247 -19.03 3.49 2.84
C GLY A 247 -19.80 4.16 1.71
N TYR A 248 -19.75 5.50 1.64
CA TYR A 248 -20.33 6.24 0.52
C TYR A 248 -19.65 5.89 -0.80
N TYR A 249 -18.31 5.90 -0.82
CA TYR A 249 -17.54 5.51 -2.00
C TYR A 249 -17.92 4.10 -2.45
N TYR A 250 -17.88 3.12 -1.54
CA TYR A 250 -18.15 1.72 -1.88
C TYR A 250 -19.55 1.49 -2.46
N LYS A 251 -20.58 2.13 -1.90
CA LYS A 251 -21.97 2.00 -2.36
C LYS A 251 -22.23 2.66 -3.72
N ASN A 252 -21.37 3.59 -4.14
CA ASN A 252 -21.60 4.43 -5.32
C ASN A 252 -20.49 4.34 -6.37
N LYS A 253 -19.48 3.48 -6.18
CA LYS A 253 -18.31 3.35 -7.07
C LYS A 253 -18.66 2.94 -8.51
N ASP A 254 -19.84 2.35 -8.72
CA ASP A 254 -20.31 1.87 -10.02
C ASP A 254 -21.12 2.94 -10.79
N LEU A 255 -21.32 4.13 -10.20
CA LEU A 255 -21.93 5.26 -10.89
C LEU A 255 -20.99 5.84 -11.95
N ASP A 256 -21.56 6.53 -12.94
CA ASP A 256 -20.80 7.36 -13.86
C ASP A 256 -19.89 8.34 -13.09
N PRO A 257 -18.60 8.51 -13.49
CA PRO A 257 -17.65 9.34 -12.76
C PRO A 257 -18.08 10.80 -12.55
N GLU A 258 -18.77 11.42 -13.51
CA GLU A 258 -19.22 12.81 -13.38
C GLU A 258 -20.36 12.90 -12.35
N ILE A 259 -21.32 11.99 -12.44
CA ILE A 259 -22.43 11.90 -11.48
C ILE A 259 -21.91 11.59 -10.08
N PHE A 260 -20.98 10.64 -9.97
CA PHE A 260 -20.33 10.26 -8.72
C PHE A 260 -19.67 11.46 -8.06
N ASN A 261 -18.83 12.19 -8.80
CA ASN A 261 -18.08 13.32 -8.25
C ASN A 261 -19.00 14.42 -7.72
N LYS A 262 -20.05 14.81 -8.46
CA LYS A 262 -21.02 15.82 -8.00
C LYS A 262 -21.76 15.38 -6.74
N LYS A 263 -22.25 14.14 -6.71
CA LYS A 263 -22.95 13.60 -5.53
C LYS A 263 -22.02 13.47 -4.33
N TYR A 264 -20.79 13.04 -4.55
CA TYR A 264 -19.79 12.86 -3.51
C TYR A 264 -19.32 14.19 -2.93
N HIS A 265 -19.17 15.22 -3.77
CA HIS A 265 -18.95 16.61 -3.34
C HIS A 265 -20.04 17.07 -2.37
N ASN A 266 -21.31 16.96 -2.77
CA ASN A 266 -22.43 17.40 -1.93
C ASN A 266 -22.50 16.62 -0.62
N TYR A 267 -22.30 15.31 -0.68
CA TYR A 267 -22.24 14.46 0.50
C TYR A 267 -21.13 14.91 1.46
N MET A 268 -19.88 15.00 0.97
CA MET A 268 -18.74 15.40 1.81
C MET A 268 -18.91 16.80 2.40
N THR A 269 -19.36 17.77 1.60
CA THR A 269 -19.62 19.14 2.06
C THR A 269 -20.66 19.15 3.18
N SER A 270 -21.76 18.41 3.03
CA SER A 270 -22.79 18.32 4.07
C SER A 270 -22.27 17.68 5.37
N GLN A 271 -21.47 16.61 5.26
CA GLN A 271 -20.91 15.91 6.41
C GLN A 271 -19.90 16.77 7.16
N ILE A 272 -19.04 17.49 6.45
CA ILE A 272 -18.04 18.39 7.05
C ILE A 272 -18.72 19.52 7.84
N LEU A 273 -19.81 20.07 7.30
CA LEU A 273 -20.64 21.07 7.99
C LEU A 273 -21.30 20.47 9.25
N GLN A 274 -21.89 19.28 9.15
CA GLN A 274 -22.52 18.59 10.29
C GLN A 274 -21.53 18.23 11.40
N LYS A 275 -20.30 17.86 11.05
CA LYS A 275 -19.25 17.55 12.05
C LYS A 275 -18.58 18.81 12.62
N HIS A 276 -19.03 20.01 12.25
CA HIS A 276 -18.50 21.29 12.74
C HIS A 276 -16.98 21.35 12.65
N CYS A 277 -16.41 21.05 11.48
CA CYS A 277 -14.98 21.17 11.27
C CYS A 277 -14.55 22.65 11.33
N SER A 278 -13.40 22.93 11.94
CA SER A 278 -12.90 24.30 12.07
C SER A 278 -12.07 24.72 10.86
N VAL A 279 -11.17 23.82 10.44
CA VAL A 279 -10.19 24.05 9.36
C VAL A 279 -10.03 22.83 8.48
N ALA A 280 -9.62 23.06 7.23
CA ALA A 280 -9.12 22.02 6.34
C ALA A 280 -7.66 22.28 5.97
N VAL A 281 -6.87 21.22 5.86
CA VAL A 281 -5.58 21.27 5.17
C VAL A 281 -5.48 20.09 4.23
N ILE A 282 -5.60 20.38 2.93
CA ILE A 282 -5.72 19.35 1.90
C ILE A 282 -4.99 19.70 0.62
N TYR A 283 -4.80 18.70 -0.24
CA TYR A 283 -4.57 18.92 -1.67
C TYR A 283 -5.88 19.32 -2.36
N PRO A 284 -5.99 20.51 -2.97
CA PRO A 284 -7.29 20.97 -3.51
C PRO A 284 -7.90 20.02 -4.56
N LYS A 285 -7.05 19.39 -5.39
CA LYS A 285 -7.47 18.44 -6.44
C LYS A 285 -8.04 17.13 -5.89
N TRP A 286 -7.90 16.85 -4.59
CA TRP A 286 -8.43 15.63 -3.98
C TRP A 286 -9.88 15.78 -3.51
N PHE A 287 -10.40 17.01 -3.44
CA PHE A 287 -11.80 17.22 -3.13
C PHE A 287 -12.64 16.97 -4.40
N PRO A 288 -13.65 16.09 -4.36
CA PRO A 288 -14.45 15.75 -5.54
C PRO A 288 -15.17 17.00 -6.05
N ASP A 289 -15.22 17.18 -7.38
CA ASP A 289 -15.87 18.33 -8.03
C ASP A 289 -15.37 19.73 -7.57
N GLY A 290 -14.15 19.81 -7.05
CA GLY A 290 -13.53 21.06 -6.60
C GLY A 290 -13.87 21.45 -5.16
N ILE A 291 -13.19 22.47 -4.63
CA ILE A 291 -13.35 22.91 -3.24
C ILE A 291 -14.70 23.63 -3.06
N PRO A 292 -15.44 23.42 -1.96
CA PRO A 292 -16.68 24.14 -1.70
C PRO A 292 -16.45 25.65 -1.65
N LYS A 293 -17.33 26.43 -2.31
CA LYS A 293 -17.20 27.91 -2.37
C LYS A 293 -17.27 28.60 -1.01
N SER A 294 -17.83 27.94 0.00
CA SER A 294 -17.89 28.44 1.38
C SER A 294 -16.55 28.35 2.11
N TRP A 295 -15.60 27.58 1.61
CA TRP A 295 -14.28 27.44 2.22
C TRP A 295 -13.40 28.61 1.82
N ILE A 296 -12.81 29.25 2.82
CA ILE A 296 -12.00 30.45 2.63
C ILE A 296 -10.52 30.02 2.60
N PRO A 297 -9.81 30.11 1.46
CA PRO A 297 -8.39 29.79 1.40
C PRO A 297 -7.59 30.83 2.20
N ILE A 298 -6.76 30.38 3.15
CA ILE A 298 -5.98 31.26 4.02
C ILE A 298 -4.51 31.30 3.64
N ALA A 299 -3.92 30.12 3.44
CA ALA A 299 -2.52 30.02 3.03
C ALA A 299 -2.26 28.71 2.29
N SER A 300 -1.20 28.68 1.50
CA SER A 300 -0.64 27.46 0.94
C SER A 300 0.76 27.23 1.49
N TRP A 301 1.10 25.96 1.72
CA TRP A 301 2.44 25.51 2.08
C TRP A 301 3.00 24.65 0.96
N THR A 302 4.16 25.04 0.46
CA THR A 302 4.83 24.37 -0.66
C THR A 302 6.22 23.95 -0.24
N ILE A 303 6.50 22.65 -0.32
CA ILE A 303 7.85 22.10 -0.12
C ILE A 303 8.67 22.21 -1.40
N GLU A 304 10.00 22.14 -1.35
CA GLU A 304 10.85 22.33 -2.54
C GLU A 304 10.70 21.20 -3.59
N LYS A 305 10.57 19.95 -3.13
CA LYS A 305 10.58 18.76 -3.99
C LYS A 305 9.39 17.87 -3.70
N LYS A 306 8.81 17.30 -4.75
CA LYS A 306 7.75 16.30 -4.65
C LYS A 306 8.33 14.89 -4.69
N MET A 307 8.69 14.32 -3.53
CA MET A 307 9.09 12.92 -3.39
C MET A 307 8.36 12.29 -2.19
N GLY A 308 7.71 11.15 -2.39
CA GLY A 308 6.99 10.45 -1.31
C GLY A 308 5.65 11.09 -0.87
N VAL A 309 5.44 12.37 -1.13
CA VAL A 309 4.14 13.07 -0.95
C VAL A 309 3.30 13.02 -2.23
N ALA A 310 1.97 13.08 -2.07
CA ALA A 310 1.05 13.05 -3.21
C ALA A 310 1.03 14.36 -4.00
N ASN A 311 1.22 15.50 -3.34
CA ASN A 311 1.42 16.80 -3.97
C ASN A 311 2.42 17.67 -3.20
N GLN A 312 3.04 18.61 -3.91
CA GLN A 312 4.05 19.51 -3.36
C GLN A 312 3.43 20.62 -2.48
N THR A 313 2.20 21.01 -2.81
CA THR A 313 1.48 22.11 -2.16
C THR A 313 0.23 21.58 -1.46
N VAL A 314 0.08 21.91 -0.18
CA VAL A 314 -1.17 21.81 0.57
C VAL A 314 -1.76 23.21 0.76
N VAL A 315 -3.08 23.29 0.88
CA VAL A 315 -3.78 24.56 1.11
C VAL A 315 -4.60 24.46 2.40
N TRP A 316 -4.48 25.49 3.22
CA TRP A 316 -5.22 25.71 4.46
C TRP A 316 -6.48 26.50 4.15
N TYR A 317 -7.63 25.97 4.57
CA TYR A 317 -8.92 26.60 4.43
C TYR A 317 -9.59 26.77 5.79
N ALA A 318 -10.27 27.90 5.97
CA ALA A 318 -11.20 28.11 7.06
C ALA A 318 -12.63 27.83 6.62
N MET A 319 -13.44 27.28 7.54
CA MET A 319 -14.83 26.89 7.24
C MET A 319 -15.83 28.05 7.34
N ASN A 320 -15.42 29.17 7.96
CA ASN A 320 -16.21 30.39 8.08
C ASN A 320 -15.29 31.59 8.40
N GLN A 321 -15.84 32.79 8.42
CA GLN A 321 -15.10 34.03 8.63
C GLN A 321 -14.36 34.11 9.98
N LYS A 322 -14.96 33.61 11.07
CA LYS A 322 -14.35 33.60 12.40
C LYS A 322 -13.12 32.67 12.43
N GLU A 323 -13.24 31.50 11.81
CA GLU A 323 -12.12 30.56 11.67
C GLU A 323 -11.04 31.13 10.73
N ALA A 324 -11.39 31.96 9.74
CA ALA A 324 -10.43 32.58 8.83
C ALA A 324 -9.47 33.51 9.59
N GLU A 325 -10.01 34.40 10.44
CA GLU A 325 -9.21 35.29 11.28
C GLU A 325 -8.32 34.52 12.26
N THR A 326 -8.89 33.47 12.88
CA THR A 326 -8.17 32.61 13.83
C THR A 326 -7.04 31.85 13.15
N LEU A 327 -7.31 31.22 12.01
CA LEU A 327 -6.33 30.48 11.22
C LEU A 327 -5.22 31.38 10.68
N LEU A 328 -5.57 32.57 10.17
CA LEU A 328 -4.59 33.55 9.70
C LEU A 328 -3.63 33.98 10.81
N LYS A 329 -4.16 34.27 12.00
CA LYS A 329 -3.35 34.60 13.17
C LYS A 329 -2.43 33.44 13.55
N ASN A 330 -2.97 32.23 13.63
CA ASN A 330 -2.21 31.02 13.97
C ASN A 330 -1.08 30.76 12.96
N LEU A 331 -1.33 30.90 11.66
CA LEU A 331 -0.33 30.75 10.60
C LEU A 331 0.77 31.81 10.62
N LYS A 332 0.46 33.04 11.07
CA LYS A 332 1.46 34.12 11.21
C LYS A 332 2.41 33.91 12.38
N ILE A 333 1.93 33.33 13.48
CA ILE A 333 2.74 33.09 14.69
C ILE A 333 3.38 31.69 14.73
N PHE A 334 3.03 30.82 13.79
CA PHE A 334 3.56 29.48 13.72
C PHE A 334 4.99 29.50 13.16
N ASP A 335 5.91 28.91 13.92
CA ASP A 335 7.29 28.71 13.49
C ASP A 335 7.36 27.53 12.51
N LEU A 336 7.06 27.83 11.25
CA LEU A 336 7.07 26.89 10.14
C LEU A 336 8.50 26.52 9.77
N ASN A 337 8.74 25.23 9.47
CA ASN A 337 10.02 24.77 8.93
C ASN A 337 10.49 25.67 7.76
N LYS A 338 11.72 26.21 7.88
CA LYS A 338 12.33 27.13 6.92
C LYS A 338 12.44 26.62 5.48
N ASN A 339 12.35 25.31 5.27
CA ASN A 339 12.37 24.70 3.94
C ASN A 339 10.98 24.67 3.27
N VAL A 340 9.95 25.17 3.96
CA VAL A 340 8.56 25.21 3.49
C VAL A 340 8.20 26.66 3.18
N THR A 341 7.81 26.91 1.94
CA THR A 341 7.36 28.24 1.53
C THR A 341 5.88 28.41 1.84
N GLN A 342 5.55 29.41 2.64
CA GLN A 342 4.18 29.82 2.94
C GLN A 342 3.77 31.01 2.07
N HIS A 343 2.63 30.89 1.40
CA HIS A 343 1.99 32.00 0.68
C HIS A 343 0.59 32.24 1.25
N PHE A 344 0.32 33.44 1.75
CA PHE A 344 -1.02 33.84 2.18
C PHE A 344 -1.92 34.10 0.96
N LEU A 345 -3.16 33.61 1.03
CA LEU A 345 -4.17 33.68 -0.03
C LEU A 345 -5.37 34.55 0.36
N TYR A 346 -5.43 34.94 1.64
CA TYR A 346 -6.48 35.73 2.26
C TYR A 346 -6.12 37.21 2.31
#